data_AF-A0A349PTG1-F1
#
_entry.id   AF-A0A349PTG1-F1
#
_cell.length_a   1.000
_cell.length_b   1.000
_cell.length_c   1.000
_cell.angle_alpha   90.00
_cell.angle_beta   90.00
_cell.angle_gamma   90.00
#
_symmetry.space_group_name_H-M   'P 1'
#
loop_
_entity.id
_entity.type
_entity.pdbx_description
1 polymer ?
#
loop_
_entity_poly.entity_id
_entity_poly.type
_entity_poly.pdbx_seq_one_letter_code
_entity_poly.pdbx_strand_id
1 'polypeptide(L)'
;MQRYILALDQGTTSSRAILFGRDGSVGGHAQQPFRQYYPQPGWVEHDPNEIWESERAVAAQALRESGLGRAVAAIGITNQRETTILWDRATGEPIHNAIVWQCR
;
A
#
# COMPACT_ATOMS: atom_id res chain seq x y z
N MET A 1 4.63 5.48 -27.42
CA MET A 1 4.13 5.96 -26.11
C MET A 1 5.04 5.40 -25.04
N GLN A 2 5.65 6.24 -24.20
CA GLN A 2 6.41 5.75 -23.05
C GLN A 2 5.45 5.01 -22.11
N ARG A 3 5.87 3.83 -21.63
CA ARG A 3 5.09 2.99 -20.74
C ARG A 3 5.73 3.04 -19.35
N TYR A 4 4.91 3.27 -18.33
CA TYR A 4 5.32 3.32 -16.93
C TYR A 4 4.86 2.06 -16.20
N ILE A 5 5.58 1.69 -15.15
CA ILE A 5 5.17 0.67 -14.16
C ILE A 5 4.76 1.39 -12.89
N LEU A 6 3.56 1.13 -12.38
CA LEU A 6 3.14 1.62 -11.07
C LEU A 6 3.60 0.63 -10.00
N ALA A 7 4.50 1.03 -9.11
CA ALA A 7 4.90 0.25 -7.95
C ALA A 7 4.08 0.70 -6.73
N LEU A 8 3.41 -0.25 -6.09
CA LEU A 8 2.72 -0.12 -4.80
C LEU A 8 3.63 -0.70 -3.72
N ASP A 9 4.04 0.12 -2.77
CA ASP A 9 4.93 -0.21 -1.66
C ASP A 9 4.21 0.01 -0.32
N GLN A 10 3.59 -1.07 0.15
CA GLN A 10 2.84 -1.11 1.40
C GLN A 10 3.81 -1.37 2.56
N GLY A 11 4.35 -0.32 3.18
CA GLY A 11 5.31 -0.43 4.27
C GLY A 11 4.66 -0.65 5.64
N THR A 12 5.48 -0.74 6.69
CA THR A 12 4.98 -0.88 8.08
C THR A 12 4.29 0.38 8.58
N THR A 13 4.80 1.56 8.23
CA THR A 13 4.34 2.85 8.77
C THR A 13 3.63 3.74 7.76
N SER A 14 3.78 3.44 6.46
CA SER A 14 3.17 4.21 5.38
C SER A 14 3.05 3.39 4.11
N SER A 15 2.08 3.77 3.28
CA SER A 15 1.89 3.28 1.92
C SER A 15 2.49 4.26 0.91
N ARG A 16 3.03 3.74 -0.19
CA ARG A 16 3.67 4.52 -1.25
C ARG A 16 3.28 4.01 -2.63
N ALA A 17 3.03 4.93 -3.56
CA ALA A 17 2.90 4.61 -4.97
C ALA A 17 3.95 5.38 -5.78
N ILE A 18 4.63 4.70 -6.70
CA ILE A 18 5.69 5.30 -7.53
C ILE A 18 5.54 4.84 -8.98
N LEU A 19 5.61 5.76 -9.93
CA LEU A 19 5.62 5.47 -11.36
C LEU A 19 7.05 5.44 -11.89
N PHE A 20 7.48 4.30 -12.41
CA PHE A 20 8.79 4.12 -13.01
C PHE A 20 8.73 4.07 -14.54
N GLY A 21 9.54 4.89 -15.19
CA GLY A 21 9.81 4.82 -16.62
C GLY A 21 10.70 3.62 -16.95
N ARG A 22 10.81 3.29 -18.24
CA ARG A 22 11.64 2.16 -18.73
C ARG A 22 13.13 2.28 -18.41
N ASP A 23 13.60 3.51 -18.22
CA ASP A 23 14.97 3.88 -17.85
C ASP A 23 15.16 3.98 -16.32
N GLY A 24 14.13 3.67 -15.53
CA GLY A 24 14.15 3.82 -14.08
C GLY A 24 13.81 5.23 -13.59
N SER A 25 13.48 6.18 -14.47
CA SER A 25 13.06 7.52 -14.08
C SER A 25 11.76 7.51 -13.26
N VAL A 26 11.63 8.42 -12.30
CA VAL A 26 10.41 8.59 -11.51
C VAL A 26 9.48 9.58 -12.22
N GLY A 27 8.36 9.08 -12.73
CA GLY A 27 7.32 9.90 -13.40
C GLY A 27 6.32 10.53 -12.45
N GLY A 28 6.25 10.06 -11.21
CA GLY A 28 5.35 10.55 -10.17
C GLY A 28 5.37 9.64 -8.95
N HIS A 29 5.06 10.18 -7.77
CA HIS A 29 4.96 9.39 -6.55
C HIS A 29 4.03 10.06 -5.54
N ALA A 30 3.53 9.28 -4.59
CA ALA A 30 2.81 9.76 -3.42
C ALA A 30 3.07 8.84 -2.22
N GLN A 31 2.89 9.36 -1.01
CA GLN A 31 3.11 8.64 0.25
C GLN A 31 2.11 9.11 1.30
N GLN A 32 1.62 8.17 2.11
CA GLN A 32 0.73 8.49 3.23
C GLN A 32 0.99 7.54 4.41
N PRO A 33 1.15 8.05 5.65
CA PRO A 33 1.20 7.22 6.84
C PRO A 33 -0.19 6.69 7.22
N PHE A 34 -0.23 5.59 7.95
CA PHE A 34 -1.45 5.04 8.56
C PHE A 34 -1.18 4.68 10.04
N ARG A 35 -2.25 4.47 10.81
CA ARG A 35 -2.14 4.36 12.26
C ARG A 35 -1.49 3.05 12.68
N GLN A 36 -0.67 3.13 13.72
CA GLN A 36 -0.11 1.97 14.41
C GLN A 36 -0.94 1.72 15.68
N TYR A 37 -1.43 0.50 15.88
CA TYR A 37 -2.20 0.11 17.05
C TYR A 37 -1.32 -0.70 18.02
N TYR A 38 -1.34 -0.32 19.30
CA TYR A 38 -0.59 -0.99 20.37
C TYR A 38 -1.53 -1.35 21.54
N PRO A 39 -2.37 -2.40 21.40
CA PRO A 39 -3.36 -2.73 22.43
C PRO A 39 -2.74 -3.16 23.76
N GLN A 40 -1.58 -3.79 23.71
CA GLN A 40 -0.81 -4.27 24.87
C GLN A 40 0.69 -4.08 24.64
N PRO A 41 1.52 -4.08 25.70
CA PRO A 41 2.97 -4.07 25.55
C PRO A 41 3.46 -5.23 24.67
N GLY A 42 4.22 -4.90 23.61
CA GLY A 42 4.74 -5.89 22.64
C GLY A 42 3.80 -6.21 21.48
N TRP A 43 2.52 -5.81 21.55
CA TRP A 43 1.56 -6.06 20.49
C TRP A 43 1.57 -4.93 19.47
N VAL A 44 1.56 -5.29 18.19
CA VAL A 44 1.52 -4.34 17.08
C VAL A 44 0.49 -4.82 16.07
N GLU A 45 -0.50 -3.96 15.82
CA GLU A 45 -1.63 -4.24 14.97
C GLU A 45 -1.87 -3.12 13.96
N HIS A 46 -2.46 -3.45 12.82
CA HIS A 46 -2.97 -2.50 11.83
C HIS A 46 -4.43 -2.79 11.48
N ASP A 47 -5.21 -1.76 11.22
CA ASP A 47 -6.52 -1.92 10.58
C ASP A 47 -6.32 -2.25 9.08
N PRO A 48 -6.77 -3.41 8.58
CA PRO A 48 -6.62 -3.77 7.16
C PRO A 48 -7.33 -2.81 6.20
N ASN A 49 -8.42 -2.19 6.63
CA ASN A 49 -9.14 -1.20 5.82
C ASN A 49 -8.34 0.11 5.74
N GLU A 50 -7.67 0.54 6.80
CA GLU A 50 -6.75 1.70 6.73
C GLU A 50 -5.55 1.43 5.80
N ILE A 51 -5.00 0.21 5.82
CA ILE A 51 -3.96 -0.20 4.85
C ILE A 51 -4.50 -0.10 3.43
N TRP A 52 -5.68 -0.66 3.16
CA TRP A 52 -6.28 -0.64 1.83
C TRP A 52 -6.57 0.78 1.34
N GLU A 53 -7.16 1.61 2.20
CA GLU A 53 -7.51 2.99 1.88
C GLU A 53 -6.27 3.85 1.62
N SER A 54 -5.23 3.71 2.44
CA SER A 54 -3.98 4.46 2.26
C SER A 54 -3.27 4.09 0.96
N GLU A 55 -3.19 2.79 0.62
CA GLU A 55 -2.59 2.33 -0.65
C GLU A 55 -3.38 2.83 -1.86
N ARG A 56 -4.71 2.76 -1.79
CA ARG A 56 -5.60 3.30 -2.84
C ARG A 56 -5.45 4.81 -3.00
N ALA A 57 -5.31 5.54 -1.89
CA ALA A 57 -5.16 6.98 -1.89
C ALA A 57 -3.85 7.42 -2.58
N VAL A 58 -2.71 6.80 -2.21
CA VAL A 58 -1.42 7.16 -2.80
C VAL A 58 -1.33 6.75 -4.27
N ALA A 59 -1.89 5.60 -4.66
CA ALA A 59 -1.96 5.21 -6.07
C ALA A 59 -2.74 6.24 -6.89
N ALA A 60 -3.92 6.63 -6.40
CA ALA A 60 -4.75 7.61 -7.08
C ALA A 60 -4.08 9.00 -7.13
N GLN A 61 -3.39 9.40 -6.06
CA GLN A 61 -2.64 10.66 -6.02
C GLN A 61 -1.48 10.67 -7.04
N ALA A 62 -0.63 9.65 -7.03
CA ALA A 62 0.51 9.55 -7.95
C ALA A 62 0.07 9.56 -9.43
N LEU A 63 -1.06 8.91 -9.75
CA LEU A 63 -1.62 8.90 -11.11
C LEU A 63 -2.23 10.25 -11.51
N ARG A 64 -2.95 10.92 -10.59
CA ARG A 64 -3.55 12.24 -10.85
C ARG A 64 -2.48 13.31 -11.03
N GLU A 65 -1.49 13.37 -10.14
CA GLU A 65 -0.46 14.40 -10.14
C GLU A 65 0.51 14.25 -11.32
N SER A 66 0.81 13.02 -11.73
CA SER A 66 1.68 12.78 -12.91
C SER A 66 0.97 12.95 -14.25
N GLY A 67 -0.35 12.76 -14.30
CA GLY A 67 -1.10 12.68 -15.56
C GLY A 67 -0.77 11.44 -16.41
N LEU A 68 -0.02 10.47 -15.87
CA LEU A 68 0.50 9.31 -16.61
C LEU A 68 -0.41 8.07 -16.55
N GLY A 69 -1.64 8.19 -16.03
CA GLY A 69 -2.52 7.04 -15.81
C GLY A 69 -2.77 6.17 -17.05
N ARG A 70 -2.91 6.78 -18.24
CA ARG A 70 -3.08 6.04 -19.51
C ARG A 70 -1.79 5.36 -20.02
N ALA A 71 -0.64 5.71 -19.45
CA ALA A 71 0.67 5.17 -19.81
C ALA A 71 1.12 4.02 -18.91
N VAL A 72 0.35 3.67 -17.87
CA VAL A 72 0.66 2.53 -16.99
C VAL A 72 0.49 1.22 -17.74
N ALA A 73 1.55 0.43 -17.80
CA ALA A 73 1.56 -0.87 -18.48
C ALA A 73 1.36 -2.06 -17.54
N ALA A 74 1.76 -1.93 -16.28
CA ALA A 74 1.56 -2.94 -15.24
C ALA A 74 1.66 -2.30 -13.85
N ILE A 75 1.22 -3.07 -12.85
CA ILE A 75 1.32 -2.74 -11.43
C ILE A 75 2.22 -3.77 -10.77
N GLY A 76 3.23 -3.32 -10.04
CA GLY A 76 4.03 -4.15 -9.13
C GLY A 76 3.60 -3.91 -7.69
N ILE A 77 3.59 -4.96 -6.88
CA ILE A 77 3.21 -4.88 -5.47
C ILE A 77 4.39 -5.40 -4.64
N THR A 78 4.77 -4.61 -3.64
CA THR A 78 5.67 -5.00 -2.55
C THR A 78 5.03 -4.59 -1.22
N ASN A 79 5.28 -5.36 -0.18
CA ASN A 79 4.60 -5.17 1.10
C ASN A 79 5.51 -5.51 2.28
N GLN A 80 5.12 -5.03 3.47
CA GLN A 80 5.62 -5.55 4.73
C GLN A 80 5.28 -7.04 4.80
N ARG A 81 6.32 -7.87 4.90
CA ARG A 81 6.14 -9.32 4.94
C ARG A 81 5.59 -9.73 6.31
N GLU A 82 5.20 -11.01 6.44
CA GLU A 82 4.68 -11.68 7.64
C GLU A 82 3.38 -11.11 8.25
N THR A 83 3.09 -9.81 8.14
CA THR A 83 1.82 -9.21 8.60
C THR A 83 0.64 -9.99 8.02
N THR A 84 -0.21 -10.49 8.90
CA THR A 84 -1.24 -11.47 8.56
C THR A 84 -2.63 -10.89 8.74
N ILE A 85 -3.49 -11.06 7.73
CA ILE A 85 -4.89 -10.62 7.71
C ILE A 85 -5.77 -11.85 7.52
N LEU A 86 -6.85 -11.93 8.31
CA LEU A 86 -7.92 -12.91 8.13
C LEU A 86 -9.23 -12.18 7.87
N TRP A 87 -9.97 -12.61 6.86
CA TRP A 87 -11.20 -11.97 6.40
C TRP A 87 -12.26 -12.99 6.03
N ASP A 88 -13.52 -12.57 6.06
CA ASP A 88 -14.65 -13.37 5.59
C ASP A 88 -14.71 -13.34 4.05
N ARG A 89 -14.77 -14.51 3.41
CA ARG A 89 -14.77 -14.62 1.93
C ARG A 89 -16.04 -14.05 1.28
N ALA A 90 -17.19 -14.14 1.94
CA ALA A 90 -18.47 -13.69 1.39
C ALA A 90 -18.62 -12.18 1.45
N THR A 91 -18.10 -11.54 2.51
CA THR A 91 -18.21 -10.08 2.70
C THR A 91 -16.96 -9.31 2.27
N GLY A 92 -15.78 -9.94 2.35
CA GLY A 92 -14.49 -9.26 2.20
C GLY A 92 -14.02 -8.53 3.47
N GLU A 93 -14.83 -8.55 4.54
CA GLU A 93 -14.53 -7.80 5.76
C GLU A 93 -13.48 -8.50 6.62
N PRO A 94 -12.49 -7.76 7.16
CA PRO A 94 -11.58 -8.30 8.15
C PRO A 94 -12.32 -8.74 9.40
N ILE A 95 -11.96 -9.91 9.94
CA ILE A 95 -12.56 -10.38 11.20
C ILE A 95 -11.84 -9.83 12.44
N HIS A 96 -10.66 -9.25 12.25
CA HIS A 96 -9.80 -8.65 13.26
C HIS A 96 -8.80 -7.71 12.58
N ASN A 97 -8.13 -6.86 13.38
CA ASN A 97 -6.93 -6.16 12.92
C ASN A 97 -5.86 -7.14 12.43
N ALA A 98 -5.05 -6.69 11.47
CA ALA A 98 -3.86 -7.39 11.03
C ALA A 98 -2.86 -7.50 12.18
N ILE A 99 -2.32 -8.70 12.39
CA ILE A 99 -1.20 -8.91 13.32
C ILE A 99 0.09 -8.59 12.57
N VAL A 100 0.81 -7.57 13.02
CA VAL A 100 2.01 -7.07 12.35
C VAL A 100 3.20 -7.95 12.67
N TRP A 101 4.16 -8.07 11.74
CA TRP A 101 5.40 -8.86 11.91
C TRP A 101 6.22 -8.52 13.17
N GLN A 102 6.02 -7.32 13.73
CA GLN A 102 6.67 -6.85 14.95
C GLN A 102 6.04 -7.42 16.23
N CYS A 103 4.77 -7.83 16.17
CA CYS A 103 3.98 -8.31 17.31
C CYS A 103 4.67 -9.46 18.06
N ARG A 104 4.49 -9.52 19.39
CA ARG A 104 5.11 -10.47 20.30
C ARG A 104 4.09 -11.17 21.19
#